data_AF-A0A0M9GM89-F1
#
_entry.id   AF-A0A0M9GM89-F1
#
_cell.length_a   1.000
_cell.length_b   1.000
_cell.length_c   1.000
_cell.angle_alpha   90.00
_cell.angle_beta   90.00
_cell.angle_gamma   90.00
#
_symmetry.space_group_name_H-M   'P 1'
#
loop_
_entity.id
_entity.type
_entity.pdbx_description
1 polymer ?
#
loop_
_entity_poly.entity_id
_entity_poly.type
_entity_poly.pdbx_seq_one_letter_code
_entity_poly.pdbx_strand_id
1 'polypeptide(L)'
;MKHLLNRPIITVIAGYWAMFWMMNALDKIFARQDLGFIVWYGNHRVEKFTMYFDRLGYGPDSVWATLMFAGIVEAAVACMFLWALYKIAKNQPGAIRLNDRAIAASIIVFFGFAVFDVVVGDRAELLEHSTYVGVLLVSYLAGAIEGVFMHLRNTQSTVEPAE
;
A
#
# COMPACT_ATOMS: atom_id res chain seq x y z
N MET A 1 -10.40 -19.57 -3.13
CA MET A 1 -10.15 -19.63 -1.68
C MET A 1 -9.03 -20.58 -1.29
N LYS A 2 -9.03 -21.86 -1.71
CA LYS A 2 -7.98 -22.84 -1.36
C LYS A 2 -6.54 -22.33 -1.58
N HIS A 3 -6.27 -21.63 -2.68
CA HIS A 3 -4.92 -21.12 -2.99
C HIS A 3 -4.49 -19.90 -2.15
N LEU A 4 -5.44 -19.13 -1.63
CA LEU A 4 -5.15 -18.03 -0.69
C LEU A 4 -4.65 -18.60 0.65
N LEU A 5 -5.22 -19.73 1.08
CA LEU A 5 -4.81 -20.44 2.29
C LEU A 5 -3.46 -21.16 2.15
N ASN A 6 -2.99 -21.38 0.92
CA ASN A 6 -1.68 -22.00 0.70
C ASN A 6 -0.52 -21.01 0.90
N ARG A 7 -0.79 -19.70 0.83
CA ARG A 7 0.18 -18.61 1.03
C ARG A 7 -0.38 -17.54 1.99
N PRO A 8 -0.69 -17.93 3.23
CA PRO A 8 -1.44 -17.08 4.14
C PRO A 8 -0.75 -15.75 4.44
N ILE A 9 0.57 -15.73 4.65
CA ILE A 9 1.31 -14.53 5.04
C ILE A 9 1.28 -13.51 3.90
N ILE A 10 1.69 -13.90 2.69
CA ILE A 10 1.66 -12.98 1.54
C ILE A 10 0.23 -12.54 1.24
N THR A 11 -0.76 -13.42 1.39
CA THR A 11 -2.16 -13.06 1.19
C THR A 11 -2.61 -11.96 2.15
N VAL A 12 -2.31 -12.10 3.45
CA VAL A 12 -2.67 -11.09 4.45
C VAL A 12 -1.92 -9.79 4.20
N ILE A 13 -0.63 -9.85 3.90
CA ILE A 13 0.19 -8.66 3.59
C ILE A 13 -0.36 -7.91 2.38
N ALA A 14 -0.61 -8.61 1.27
CA ALA A 14 -1.14 -7.99 0.06
C ALA A 14 -2.56 -7.44 0.30
N GLY A 15 -3.39 -8.13 1.09
CA GLY A 15 -4.72 -7.66 1.50
C GLY A 15 -4.66 -6.38 2.32
N TYR A 16 -3.81 -6.35 3.34
CA TYR A 16 -3.59 -5.18 4.18
C TYR A 16 -3.14 -3.98 3.36
N TRP A 17 -2.08 -4.13 2.55
CA TRP A 17 -1.55 -3.01 1.77
C TRP A 17 -2.50 -2.58 0.64
N ALA A 18 -3.25 -3.49 0.03
CA ALA A 18 -4.31 -3.13 -0.92
C ALA A 18 -5.35 -2.21 -0.26
N MET A 19 -5.84 -2.59 0.93
CA MET A 19 -6.84 -1.80 1.66
C MET A 19 -6.26 -0.49 2.16
N PHE A 20 -5.04 -0.50 2.70
CA PHE A 20 -4.34 0.70 3.15
C PHE A 20 -4.26 1.75 2.03
N TRP A 21 -3.74 1.36 0.86
CA TRP A 21 -3.58 2.30 -0.26
C TRP A 21 -4.94 2.71 -0.84
N MET A 22 -5.88 1.78 -0.96
CA MET A 22 -7.22 2.08 -1.47
C MET A 22 -7.95 3.09 -0.58
N MET A 23 -7.94 2.87 0.74
CA MET A 23 -8.62 3.77 1.68
C MET A 23 -7.96 5.14 1.72
N ASN A 24 -6.63 5.23 1.62
CA ASN A 24 -5.94 6.52 1.51
C ASN A 24 -6.27 7.27 0.21
N ALA A 25 -6.38 6.56 -0.91
CA ALA A 25 -6.78 7.15 -2.18
C ALA A 25 -8.21 7.69 -2.11
N LEU A 26 -9.15 6.89 -1.59
CA LEU A 26 -10.54 7.30 -1.40
C LEU A 26 -10.65 8.48 -0.42
N ASP A 27 -9.82 8.52 0.62
CA ASP A 27 -9.80 9.63 1.58
C ASP A 27 -9.50 10.98 0.90
N LYS A 28 -8.55 10.98 -0.06
CA LYS A 28 -8.22 12.19 -0.83
C LYS A 28 -9.29 12.54 -1.86
N ILE A 29 -9.95 11.54 -2.45
CA ILE A 29 -10.99 11.74 -3.47
C ILE A 29 -12.28 12.27 -2.84
N PHE A 30 -12.72 11.66 -1.74
CA PHE A 30 -13.97 12.03 -1.09
C PHE A 30 -13.83 13.23 -0.17
N ALA A 31 -12.65 13.48 0.43
CA ALA A 31 -12.34 14.72 1.15
C ALA A 31 -13.47 15.21 2.09
N ARG A 32 -14.02 14.29 2.90
CA ARG A 32 -15.15 14.52 3.83
C ARG A 32 -16.53 14.77 3.25
N GLN A 33 -16.74 14.34 2.02
CA GLN A 33 -18.05 14.38 1.39
C GLN A 33 -19.05 13.47 2.12
N ASP A 34 -20.28 13.97 2.24
CA ASP A 34 -21.45 13.16 2.59
C ASP A 34 -21.88 12.38 1.34
N LEU A 35 -21.81 11.05 1.41
CA LEU A 35 -22.19 10.14 0.32
C LEU A 35 -23.67 9.75 0.40
N GLY A 36 -24.44 10.35 1.31
CA GLY A 36 -25.88 10.15 1.51
C GLY A 36 -26.24 8.99 2.43
N PHE A 37 -25.44 7.92 2.45
CA PHE A 37 -25.61 6.79 3.37
C PHE A 37 -24.53 6.73 4.45
N ILE A 38 -23.38 7.36 4.22
CA ILE A 38 -22.24 7.47 5.14
C ILE A 38 -21.59 8.84 4.93
N VAL A 39 -21.26 9.51 6.03
CA VAL A 39 -20.35 10.68 6.03
C VAL A 39 -18.92 10.18 6.12
N TRP A 40 -18.07 10.55 5.15
CA TRP A 40 -16.68 10.12 5.12
C TRP A 40 -15.83 10.94 6.11
N TYR A 41 -15.66 10.49 7.35
CA TYR A 41 -14.97 11.26 8.40
C TYR A 41 -13.43 11.30 8.33
N GLY A 42 -12.82 10.89 7.22
CA GLY A 42 -11.37 10.77 7.13
C GLY A 42 -10.60 12.09 7.31
N ASN A 43 -9.32 12.12 6.96
CA ASN A 43 -8.44 13.20 7.43
C ASN A 43 -8.82 14.56 6.80
N HIS A 44 -8.51 15.66 7.50
CA HIS A 44 -8.68 17.04 7.02
C HIS A 44 -7.63 17.38 5.93
N ARG A 45 -7.54 16.56 4.87
CA ARG A 45 -6.46 16.65 3.87
C ARG A 45 -6.47 17.99 3.12
N VAL A 46 -7.65 18.51 2.76
CA VAL A 46 -7.78 19.81 2.08
C VAL A 46 -7.22 20.92 2.95
N GLU A 47 -7.74 21.07 4.19
CA GLU A 47 -7.29 22.08 5.14
C GLU A 47 -5.79 21.96 5.45
N LYS A 48 -5.31 20.74 5.67
CA LYS A 48 -3.90 20.46 5.96
C LYS A 48 -2.99 20.86 4.79
N PHE A 49 -3.37 20.52 3.55
CA PHE A 49 -2.60 20.90 2.37
C PHE A 49 -2.72 22.39 2.03
N THR A 50 -3.87 23.04 2.30
CA THR A 50 -3.99 24.50 2.21
C THR A 50 -2.96 25.17 3.11
N MET A 51 -2.82 24.74 4.37
CA MET A 51 -1.78 25.28 5.27
C MET A 51 -0.35 25.09 4.73
N TYR A 52 -0.06 24.00 4.00
CA TYR A 52 1.25 23.77 3.40
C TYR A 52 1.50 24.68 2.21
N PHE A 53 0.51 24.83 1.35
CA PHE A 53 0.63 25.58 0.12
C PHE A 53 0.65 27.08 0.40
N ASP A 54 -0.07 27.54 1.42
CA ASP A 54 0.00 28.91 1.92
C ASP A 54 1.42 29.28 2.37
N ARG A 55 2.10 28.38 3.11
CA ARG A 55 3.51 28.58 3.53
C ARG A 55 4.48 28.65 2.36
N LEU A 56 4.17 27.93 1.29
CA LEU A 56 4.99 27.88 0.07
C LEU A 56 4.62 28.98 -0.95
N GLY A 57 3.58 29.76 -0.68
CA GLY A 57 3.09 30.81 -1.59
C GLY A 57 2.33 30.27 -2.82
N TYR A 58 1.79 29.05 -2.75
CA TYR A 58 0.99 28.46 -3.83
C TYR A 58 -0.51 28.71 -3.62
N GLY A 59 -1.24 28.81 -4.74
CA GLY A 59 -2.68 29.02 -4.73
C GLY A 59 -3.51 27.76 -4.42
N PRO A 60 -4.81 27.92 -4.11
CA PRO A 60 -5.70 26.83 -3.72
C PRO A 60 -5.90 25.76 -4.82
N ASP A 61 -5.81 26.13 -6.09
CA ASP A 61 -5.93 25.18 -7.21
C ASP A 61 -4.85 24.10 -7.16
N SER A 62 -3.66 24.44 -6.66
CA SER A 62 -2.55 23.52 -6.53
C SER A 62 -2.77 22.47 -5.44
N VAL A 63 -3.60 22.75 -4.42
CA VAL A 63 -3.97 21.79 -3.36
C VAL A 63 -4.78 20.64 -3.95
N TRP A 64 -5.87 20.95 -4.66
CA TRP A 64 -6.72 19.93 -5.27
C TRP A 64 -5.97 19.10 -6.30
N ALA A 65 -5.16 19.74 -7.15
CA ALA A 65 -4.33 19.03 -8.13
C ALA A 65 -3.37 18.04 -7.45
N THR A 66 -2.73 18.45 -6.35
CA THR A 66 -1.80 17.60 -5.59
C THR A 66 -2.51 16.43 -4.91
N LEU A 67 -3.67 16.68 -4.29
CA LEU A 67 -4.46 15.63 -3.66
C LEU A 67 -4.98 14.59 -4.66
N MET A 68 -5.47 15.04 -5.83
CA MET A 68 -5.90 14.12 -6.89
C MET A 68 -4.74 13.32 -7.46
N PHE A 69 -3.59 13.97 -7.70
CA PHE A 69 -2.39 13.27 -8.15
C PHE A 69 -1.96 12.19 -7.16
N ALA A 70 -1.84 12.54 -5.88
CA ALA A 70 -1.51 11.58 -4.84
C ALA A 70 -2.54 10.45 -4.76
N GLY A 71 -3.84 10.76 -4.78
CA GLY A 71 -4.91 9.76 -4.75
C GLY A 71 -4.85 8.78 -5.93
N ILE A 72 -4.54 9.26 -7.14
CA ILE A 72 -4.38 8.39 -8.33
C ILE A 72 -3.17 7.47 -8.17
N VAL A 73 -2.04 8.00 -7.69
CA VAL A 73 -0.83 7.21 -7.44
C VAL A 73 -1.09 6.13 -6.40
N GLU A 74 -1.76 6.47 -5.31
CA GLU A 74 -2.14 5.54 -4.24
C GLU A 74 -3.10 4.45 -4.76
N ALA A 75 -4.12 4.84 -5.53
CA ALA A 75 -5.05 3.89 -6.16
C ALA A 75 -4.32 2.95 -7.13
N ALA A 76 -3.34 3.44 -7.88
CA ALA A 76 -2.55 2.61 -8.78
C ALA A 76 -1.76 1.54 -8.02
N VAL A 77 -1.13 1.91 -6.89
CA VAL A 77 -0.42 0.95 -6.03
C VAL A 77 -1.40 -0.05 -5.39
N ALA A 78 -2.58 0.40 -4.94
CA ALA A 78 -3.63 -0.49 -4.45
C ALA A 78 -4.03 -1.54 -5.50
N CYS A 79 -4.21 -1.11 -6.76
CA CYS A 79 -4.50 -2.00 -7.88
C CYS A 79 -3.40 -3.04 -8.12
N MET A 80 -2.12 -2.71 -7.90
CA MET A 80 -1.03 -3.69 -8.00
C MET A 80 -1.17 -4.81 -6.97
N PHE A 81 -1.50 -4.47 -5.71
CA PHE A 81 -1.75 -5.48 -4.67
C PHE A 81 -3.02 -6.29 -4.93
N LEU A 82 -4.11 -5.64 -5.36
CA LEU A 82 -5.34 -6.35 -5.76
C LEU A 82 -5.07 -7.32 -6.91
N TRP A 83 -4.23 -6.92 -7.88
CA TRP A 83 -3.85 -7.80 -8.99
C TRP A 83 -2.96 -8.97 -8.52
N ALA A 84 -2.07 -8.74 -7.56
CA ALA A 84 -1.30 -9.81 -6.92
C ALA A 84 -2.23 -10.81 -6.21
N LEU A 85 -3.18 -10.33 -5.41
CA LEU A 85 -4.19 -11.15 -4.73
C LEU A 85 -5.03 -11.96 -5.72
N TYR A 86 -5.48 -11.33 -6.80
CA TYR A 86 -6.20 -12.02 -7.87
C TYR A 86 -5.38 -13.19 -8.45
N LYS A 87 -4.10 -12.95 -8.74
CA LYS A 87 -3.19 -13.99 -9.25
C LYS A 87 -2.94 -15.10 -8.22
N ILE A 88 -2.80 -14.78 -6.94
CA ILE A 88 -2.68 -15.79 -5.87
C ILE A 88 -3.96 -16.63 -5.81
N ALA A 89 -5.14 -15.99 -5.82
CA ALA A 89 -6.43 -16.67 -5.77
C ALA A 89 -6.65 -17.64 -6.95
N LYS A 90 -6.10 -17.29 -8.12
CA LYS A 90 -6.15 -18.10 -9.36
C LYS A 90 -4.93 -19.01 -9.55
N ASN A 91 -4.02 -19.07 -8.58
CA ASN A 91 -2.77 -19.85 -8.65
C ASN A 91 -1.94 -19.57 -9.92
N GLN A 92 -1.93 -18.31 -10.36
CA GLN A 92 -1.21 -17.90 -11.58
C GLN A 92 0.27 -17.64 -11.31
N PRO A 93 1.16 -17.94 -12.27
CA PRO A 93 2.58 -17.69 -12.12
C PRO A 93 2.87 -16.17 -12.00
N GLY A 94 3.94 -15.86 -11.26
CA GLY A 94 4.41 -14.48 -11.07
C GLY A 94 3.60 -13.64 -10.08
N ALA A 95 2.65 -14.23 -9.34
CA ALA A 95 1.89 -13.52 -8.31
C ALA A 95 2.78 -12.91 -7.22
N ILE A 96 3.80 -13.65 -6.76
CA ILE A 96 4.74 -13.16 -5.74
C ILE A 96 5.60 -12.03 -6.26
N ARG A 97 6.18 -12.20 -7.46
CA ARG A 97 6.97 -11.14 -8.10
C ARG A 97 6.15 -9.85 -8.30
N LEU A 98 4.85 -9.97 -8.52
CA LEU A 98 3.95 -8.82 -8.60
C LEU A 98 3.72 -8.17 -7.23
N ASN A 99 3.53 -8.96 -6.17
CA ASN A 99 3.49 -8.45 -4.80
C ASN A 99 4.78 -7.71 -4.42
N ASP A 100 5.95 -8.28 -4.75
CA ASP A 100 7.25 -7.64 -4.45
C ASP A 100 7.40 -6.31 -5.20
N ARG A 101 6.93 -6.25 -6.45
CA ARG A 101 6.88 -5.00 -7.23
C ARG A 101 5.92 -3.99 -6.63
N ALA A 102 4.79 -4.44 -6.09
CA ALA A 102 3.83 -3.56 -5.41
C ALA A 102 4.45 -2.97 -4.14
N ILE A 103 5.15 -3.78 -3.34
CA ILE A 103 5.91 -3.31 -2.17
C ILE A 103 6.99 -2.30 -2.60
N ALA A 104 7.77 -2.60 -3.63
CA ALA A 104 8.78 -1.67 -4.13
C ALA A 104 8.16 -0.33 -4.60
N ALA A 105 7.02 -0.38 -5.31
CA ALA A 105 6.29 0.80 -5.71
C ALA A 105 5.80 1.60 -4.50
N SER A 106 5.26 0.93 -3.46
CA SER A 106 4.87 1.58 -2.20
C SER A 106 6.03 2.30 -1.53
N ILE A 107 7.22 1.69 -1.48
CA ILE A 107 8.42 2.33 -0.91
C ILE A 107 8.78 3.59 -1.69
N ILE A 108 8.73 3.55 -3.02
CA ILE A 108 9.01 4.73 -3.86
C ILE A 108 7.99 5.85 -3.61
N VAL A 109 6.70 5.51 -3.48
CA VAL A 109 5.64 6.49 -3.18
C VAL A 109 5.88 7.12 -1.80
N PHE A 110 6.12 6.32 -0.77
CA PHE A 110 6.40 6.86 0.57
C PHE A 110 7.70 7.65 0.63
N PHE A 111 8.71 7.30 -0.16
CA PHE A 111 9.91 8.11 -0.28
C PHE A 111 9.59 9.49 -0.87
N GLY A 112 8.76 9.55 -1.91
CA GLY A 112 8.25 10.79 -2.46
C GLY A 112 7.49 11.63 -1.43
N PHE A 113 6.62 10.99 -0.64
CA PHE A 113 5.89 11.66 0.44
C PHE A 113 6.83 12.18 1.54
N ALA A 114 7.81 11.39 1.97
CA ALA A 114 8.80 11.82 2.96
C ALA A 114 9.62 13.04 2.47
N VAL A 115 10.00 13.07 1.19
CA VAL A 115 10.65 14.25 0.60
C VAL A 115 9.72 15.46 0.66
N PHE A 116 8.45 15.29 0.26
CA PHE A 116 7.45 16.35 0.33
C PHE A 116 7.25 16.87 1.76
N ASP A 117 7.17 15.99 2.75
CA ASP A 117 7.00 16.34 4.16
C ASP A 117 8.15 17.19 4.69
N VAL A 118 9.39 16.92 4.26
CA VAL A 118 10.54 17.79 4.59
C VAL A 118 10.38 19.17 3.98
N VAL A 119 9.92 19.26 2.72
CA VAL A 119 9.73 20.53 2.00
C VAL A 119 8.65 21.38 2.65
N VAL A 120 7.50 20.79 3.02
CA VAL A 120 6.39 21.51 3.67
C VAL A 120 6.59 21.69 5.18
N GLY A 121 7.61 21.04 5.75
CA GLY A 121 7.95 21.10 7.15
C GLY A 121 7.05 20.28 8.08
N ASP A 122 6.40 19.22 7.60
CA ASP A 122 5.59 18.31 8.43
C ASP A 122 6.45 17.18 9.00
N ARG A 123 6.89 17.33 10.25
CA ARG A 123 7.70 16.30 10.93
C ARG A 123 6.89 15.10 11.40
N ALA A 124 5.58 15.25 11.58
CA ALA A 124 4.72 14.15 12.03
C ALA A 124 4.46 13.17 10.88
N GLU A 125 4.04 13.66 9.71
CA GLU A 125 3.85 12.80 8.53
C GLU A 125 5.19 12.22 8.05
N LEU A 126 6.31 12.97 8.16
CA LEU A 126 7.63 12.44 7.83
C LEU A 126 7.97 11.18 8.63
N LEU A 127 7.71 11.21 9.94
CA LEU A 127 7.94 10.06 10.82
C LEU A 127 7.00 8.89 10.45
N GLU A 128 5.74 9.19 10.18
CA GLU A 128 4.73 8.21 9.81
C GLU A 128 5.09 7.51 8.48
N HIS A 129 5.35 8.26 7.41
CA HIS A 129 5.75 7.73 6.11
C HIS A 129 7.07 6.95 6.17
N SER A 130 8.05 7.43 6.94
CA SER A 130 9.31 6.70 7.15
C SER A 130 9.09 5.38 7.89
N THR A 131 8.16 5.35 8.85
CA THR A 131 7.78 4.12 9.56
C THR A 131 7.11 3.13 8.61
N TYR A 132 6.23 3.59 7.71
CA TYR A 132 5.61 2.72 6.72
C TYR A 132 6.61 2.09 5.76
N VAL A 133 7.68 2.79 5.38
CA VAL A 133 8.80 2.18 4.63
C VAL A 133 9.40 1.01 5.42
N GLY A 134 9.63 1.16 6.72
CA GLY A 134 10.10 0.08 7.59
C GLY A 134 9.14 -1.11 7.63
N VAL A 135 7.84 -0.86 7.79
CA VAL A 135 6.81 -1.91 7.82
C VAL A 135 6.69 -2.63 6.46
N LEU A 136 6.87 -1.94 5.34
CA LEU A 136 6.93 -2.54 4.00
C LEU A 136 8.15 -3.46 3.84
N LEU A 137 9.32 -3.06 4.34
CA LEU A 137 10.52 -3.91 4.33
C LEU A 137 10.30 -5.18 5.17
N VAL A 138 9.70 -5.04 6.35
CA VAL A 138 9.33 -6.21 7.18
C VAL A 138 8.31 -7.09 6.46
N SER A 139 7.32 -6.49 5.78
CA SER A 139 6.33 -7.22 4.98
C SER A 139 6.99 -8.03 3.85
N TYR A 140 7.96 -7.43 3.16
CA TYR A 140 8.76 -8.13 2.15
C TYR A 140 9.52 -9.31 2.74
N LEU A 141 10.22 -9.10 3.86
CA LEU A 141 10.97 -10.16 4.54
C LEU A 141 10.06 -11.31 4.99
N ALA A 142 8.90 -11.00 5.57
CA ALA A 142 7.92 -12.00 5.98
C ALA A 142 7.42 -12.84 4.79
N GLY A 143 7.14 -12.20 3.65
CA GLY A 143 6.76 -12.90 2.41
C GLY A 143 7.90 -13.77 1.85
N ALA A 144 9.14 -13.28 1.86
CA ALA A 144 10.31 -14.04 1.43
C ALA A 144 10.52 -15.29 2.30
N ILE A 145 10.40 -15.15 3.62
CA ILE A 145 10.51 -16.25 4.59
C ILE A 145 9.42 -17.31 4.35
N GLU A 146 8.16 -16.91 4.11
CA GLU A 146 7.09 -17.85 3.73
C GLU A 146 7.47 -18.64 2.46
N GLY A 147 8.05 -17.97 1.46
CA GLY A 147 8.54 -18.60 0.24
C GLY A 147 9.58 -19.69 0.50
N VAL A 148 10.54 -19.43 1.39
CA VAL A 148 11.57 -20.40 1.79
C VAL A 148 10.96 -21.61 2.51
N PHE A 149 10.10 -21.39 3.51
CA PHE A 149 9.46 -22.48 4.24
C PHE A 149 8.60 -23.37 3.36
N MET A 150 7.88 -22.79 2.40
CA MET A 150 7.12 -23.58 1.43
C MET A 150 8.01 -24.44 0.54
N HIS A 151 9.17 -23.93 0.12
CA HIS A 151 10.12 -24.72 -0.66
C HIS A 151 10.63 -25.92 0.15
N LEU A 152 11.05 -25.69 1.40
CA LEU A 152 11.52 -26.75 2.30
C LEU A 152 10.45 -27.83 2.54
N ARG A 153 9.20 -27.42 2.81
CA ARG A 153 8.08 -28.35 3.01
C ARG A 153 7.83 -29.24 1.77
N ASN A 154 7.89 -28.64 0.59
CA ASN A 154 7.69 -29.39 -0.65
C ASN A 154 8.83 -30.40 -0.89
N THR A 155 10.08 -30.04 -0.58
CA THR A 155 11.22 -30.96 -0.69
C THR A 155 11.10 -32.13 0.29
N GLN A 156 10.71 -31.89 1.54
CA GLN A 156 10.49 -32.97 2.52
C GLN A 156 9.41 -33.95 2.07
N SER A 157 8.28 -33.44 1.53
CA SER A 157 7.20 -34.29 1.03
C SER A 157 7.57 -35.17 -0.18
N THR A 158 8.67 -34.85 -0.88
CA THR A 158 9.17 -35.67 -1.99
C THR A 158 10.17 -36.75 -1.55
N VAL A 159 10.67 -36.69 -0.31
CA VAL A 159 11.72 -37.58 0.20
C VAL A 159 11.14 -38.71 1.06
N GLU A 160 10.00 -38.52 1.72
CA GLU A 160 9.26 -39.61 2.38
C GLU A 160 8.43 -40.39 1.34
N PRO A 161 8.75 -41.66 1.04
CA PRO A 161 7.81 -42.51 0.34
C PRO A 161 6.60 -42.74 1.25
N ALA A 162 5.40 -42.70 0.65
CA ALA A 162 4.17 -43.05 1.34
C ALA A 162 4.30 -44.46 1.96
N GLU A 163 4.42 -44.51 3.28
CA GLU A 163 4.14 -45.72 4.06
C GLU A 163 2.64 -46.01 4.08
#